data_AF-A0A9E5YKB0-F1
#
_entry.id   AF-A0A9E5YKB0-F1
#
_cell.length_a   1.000
_cell.length_b   1.000
_cell.length_c   1.000
_cell.angle_alpha   90.00
_cell.angle_beta   90.00
_cell.angle_gamma   90.00
#
_symmetry.space_group_name_H-M   'P 1'
#
loop_
_entity.id
_entity.type
_entity.pdbx_description
1 polymer ?
#
loop_
_entity_poly.entity_id
_entity_poly.type
_entity_poly.pdbx_seq_one_letter_code
_entity_poly.pdbx_strand_id
1 'polypeptide(L)'
;MMIKQKDKRTELQLTVLFLFLFFAKYLYAGEESIDSISWGFLIIGLLGGLAFFLYGIEKMSDGLKKAAGNKMRSIIAALTRNRIIALLVGAFITMVMQSSSATTVMLVSFVQAGLMSFAQTLGVILGADIGTTITAQLIAFKLTDYALLMIAVGFGFKMFAKTDNTRNIGEAILGFGILFCGMKLMSDVMKPLRTYPGFLDVMKELENPLLGLLVGTVFTSLIQSSAASIGVVIVLAQQGLITLEAGIPIIFGANIGTCITAGLASIGTSREAKRVALAHVFFKISGVMIFIFWIPSFAELIRTLAGKFGSDIARQIANAHTIFNVSLGIIFIPFTNLFAGLIQRLLPDKEEEAGIKFETWHLDESTISSPALAIDLARAEISLMARTLGRMLRAIIIPFMSDEKFIRKEGLTREEIELLIKEIPTRDEFFPQHTLLEGIDMREEKIDFLDEKVGEYLVKIIRQGVSEDQTTEVYGMISIANDIESIGDLIHRNMVPLIAKKKELDIDFSNEGKEELMIYHQKVCRQIDHLREAFAERDLEKARNIMAQERKYLDLEAQYRVKHLERIRHNRKESIKTHEVHMELMDLMKQIIVYSSNIANTFFLKCRSG
;
A
#
# COMPACT_ATOMS: atom_id res chain seq x y z
N MET A 1 14.55 12.08 -14.46
CA MET A 1 13.11 11.74 -14.25
C MET A 1 12.19 12.97 -14.19
N MET A 2 12.63 14.14 -13.71
CA MET A 2 11.80 15.38 -13.63
C MET A 2 11.45 16.06 -14.98
N ILE A 3 12.23 15.85 -16.05
CA ILE A 3 11.97 16.51 -17.36
C ILE A 3 10.77 15.87 -18.09
N LYS A 4 10.64 14.54 -18.05
CA LYS A 4 9.49 13.81 -18.65
C LYS A 4 8.15 14.07 -17.96
N GLN A 5 8.16 14.50 -16.70
CA GLN A 5 6.93 14.79 -15.93
C GLN A 5 6.36 16.19 -16.26
N LYS A 6 7.21 17.12 -16.69
CA LYS A 6 6.82 18.48 -17.08
C LYS A 6 6.12 18.48 -18.44
N ASP A 7 6.60 17.65 -19.39
CA ASP A 7 6.01 17.50 -20.73
C ASP A 7 4.56 16.99 -20.68
N LYS A 8 4.30 15.93 -19.90
CA LYS A 8 2.95 15.36 -19.75
C LYS A 8 1.93 16.33 -19.16
N ARG A 9 2.35 17.26 -18.29
CA ARG A 9 1.45 18.29 -17.75
C ARG A 9 1.09 19.33 -18.81
N THR A 10 2.06 19.71 -19.65
CA THR A 10 1.85 20.68 -20.73
C THR A 10 0.95 20.09 -21.84
N GLU A 11 1.17 18.82 -22.22
CA GLU A 11 0.31 18.10 -23.17
C GLU A 11 -1.13 17.95 -22.66
N LEU A 12 -1.31 17.63 -21.37
CA LEU A 12 -2.63 17.55 -20.75
C LEU A 12 -3.32 18.92 -20.73
N GLN A 13 -2.60 20.00 -20.41
CA GLN A 13 -3.14 21.36 -20.46
C GLN A 13 -3.52 21.78 -21.88
N LEU A 14 -2.72 21.46 -22.89
CA LEU A 14 -3.02 21.71 -24.30
C LEU A 14 -4.22 20.89 -24.78
N THR A 15 -4.35 19.65 -24.34
CA THR A 15 -5.48 18.79 -24.71
C THR A 15 -6.77 19.26 -24.05
N VAL A 16 -6.72 19.69 -22.79
CA VAL A 16 -7.87 20.30 -22.09
C VAL A 16 -8.26 21.62 -22.75
N LEU A 17 -7.30 22.46 -23.12
CA LEU A 17 -7.55 23.72 -23.84
C LEU A 17 -8.14 23.46 -25.24
N PHE A 18 -7.65 22.43 -25.95
CA PHE A 18 -8.14 22.04 -27.26
C PHE A 18 -9.56 21.47 -27.19
N LEU A 19 -9.86 20.63 -26.20
CA LEU A 19 -11.21 20.16 -25.90
C LEU A 19 -12.13 21.33 -25.56
N PHE A 20 -11.68 22.28 -24.73
CA PHE A 20 -12.44 23.47 -24.39
C PHE A 20 -12.77 24.33 -25.63
N LEU A 21 -11.79 24.55 -26.51
CA LEU A 21 -11.97 25.29 -27.77
C LEU A 21 -12.85 24.53 -28.79
N PHE A 22 -12.74 23.20 -28.85
CA PHE A 22 -13.56 22.36 -29.71
C PHE A 22 -15.05 22.39 -29.28
N PHE A 23 -15.31 22.32 -27.97
CA PHE A 23 -16.66 22.40 -27.42
C PHE A 23 -17.23 23.83 -27.42
N ALA A 24 -16.38 24.88 -27.34
CA ALA A 24 -16.80 26.27 -27.47
C ALA A 24 -17.47 26.58 -28.83
N LYS A 25 -17.14 25.84 -29.89
CA LYS A 25 -17.82 25.95 -31.20
C LYS A 25 -19.29 25.53 -31.15
N TYR A 26 -19.66 24.61 -30.25
CA TYR A 26 -21.03 24.15 -30.06
C TYR A 26 -21.85 25.04 -29.11
N LEU A 27 -21.22 25.99 -28.41
CA LEU A 27 -21.88 26.99 -27.56
C LEU A 27 -22.49 28.15 -28.36
N TYR A 28 -22.03 28.38 -29.59
CA TYR A 28 -22.47 29.50 -30.46
C TYR A 28 -23.42 29.09 -31.60
N ALA A 29 -23.74 27.80 -31.75
CA ALA A 29 -24.78 27.33 -32.68
C ALA A 29 -26.16 27.45 -32.02
N GLY A 30 -26.54 28.69 -31.70
CA GLY A 30 -27.86 29.04 -31.18
C GLY A 30 -28.64 29.77 -32.26
N GLU A 31 -29.26 29.02 -33.17
CA GLU A 31 -30.48 29.37 -33.90
C GLU A 31 -30.78 28.20 -34.84
N GLU A 32 -31.53 27.18 -34.37
CA GLU A 32 -32.46 26.42 -35.21
C GLU A 32 -33.27 25.39 -34.40
N SER A 33 -34.60 25.58 -34.44
CA SER A 33 -35.68 24.67 -34.03
C SER A 33 -35.88 24.37 -32.53
N ILE A 34 -37.12 24.57 -32.08
CA ILE A 34 -37.65 24.30 -30.73
C ILE A 34 -37.70 22.79 -30.40
N ASP A 35 -37.42 21.92 -31.37
CA ASP A 35 -37.55 20.45 -31.25
C ASP A 35 -36.22 19.67 -31.21
N SER A 36 -35.06 20.32 -31.32
CA SER A 36 -33.77 19.62 -31.30
C SER A 36 -32.98 19.88 -30.02
N ILE A 37 -32.56 18.80 -29.34
CA ILE A 37 -31.72 18.90 -28.13
C ILE A 37 -30.34 19.42 -28.54
N SER A 38 -29.94 20.57 -28.00
CA SER A 38 -28.56 21.04 -28.11
C SER A 38 -27.65 20.20 -27.22
N TRP A 39 -27.16 19.08 -27.77
CA TRP A 39 -26.27 18.15 -27.07
C TRP A 39 -24.98 18.81 -26.57
N GLY A 40 -24.46 19.81 -27.29
CA GLY A 40 -23.28 20.57 -26.87
C GLY A 40 -23.53 21.36 -25.58
N PHE A 41 -24.62 22.13 -25.53
CA PHE A 41 -25.01 22.85 -24.32
C PHE A 41 -25.31 21.89 -23.17
N LEU A 42 -25.94 20.76 -23.46
CA LEU A 42 -26.27 19.74 -22.47
C LEU A 42 -25.01 19.13 -21.84
N ILE A 43 -24.05 18.69 -22.64
CA ILE A 43 -22.81 18.07 -22.16
C ILE A 43 -21.98 19.09 -21.37
N ILE A 44 -21.79 20.30 -21.91
CA ILE A 44 -20.98 21.34 -21.26
C ILE A 44 -21.64 21.79 -19.94
N GLY A 45 -22.96 22.01 -19.96
CA GLY A 45 -23.72 22.39 -18.78
C GLY A 45 -23.69 21.31 -17.69
N LEU A 46 -23.80 20.04 -18.08
CA LEU A 46 -23.66 18.91 -17.15
C LEU A 46 -22.24 18.80 -16.58
N LEU A 47 -21.21 18.87 -17.40
CA LEU A 47 -19.82 18.80 -16.94
C LEU A 47 -19.46 19.99 -16.04
N GLY A 48 -19.90 21.20 -16.39
CA GLY A 48 -19.71 22.40 -15.58
C GLY A 48 -20.45 22.33 -14.25
N GLY A 49 -21.70 21.88 -14.26
CA GLY A 49 -22.49 21.65 -13.04
C GLY A 49 -21.89 20.56 -12.15
N LEU A 50 -21.41 19.47 -12.74
CA LEU A 50 -20.69 18.40 -12.05
C LEU A 50 -19.38 18.90 -11.45
N ALA A 51 -18.62 19.74 -12.16
CA ALA A 51 -17.38 20.32 -11.66
C ALA A 51 -17.63 21.20 -10.42
N PHE A 52 -18.64 22.09 -10.46
CA PHE A 52 -19.03 22.86 -9.27
C PHE A 52 -19.53 21.96 -8.14
N PHE A 53 -20.30 20.92 -8.47
CA PHE A 53 -20.77 19.97 -7.48
C PHE A 53 -19.62 19.27 -6.75
N LEU A 54 -18.65 18.71 -7.49
CA LEU A 54 -17.47 18.04 -6.95
C LEU A 54 -16.58 19.01 -6.16
N TYR A 55 -16.34 20.21 -6.68
CA TYR A 55 -15.57 21.24 -5.99
C TYR A 55 -16.25 21.71 -4.70
N GLY A 56 -17.58 21.80 -4.70
CA GLY A 56 -18.37 22.10 -3.51
C GLY A 56 -18.24 21.01 -2.45
N ILE A 57 -18.31 19.73 -2.84
CA ILE A 57 -18.04 18.59 -1.94
C ILE A 57 -16.62 18.68 -1.36
N GLU A 58 -15.61 18.96 -2.19
CA GLU A 58 -14.21 19.10 -1.74
C GLU A 58 -14.07 20.21 -0.69
N LYS A 59 -14.55 21.43 -0.98
CA LYS A 59 -14.46 22.55 -0.04
C LYS A 59 -15.27 22.35 1.22
N MET A 60 -16.45 21.73 1.11
CA MET A 60 -17.23 21.34 2.27
C MET A 60 -16.43 20.38 3.17
N SER A 61 -15.85 19.35 2.56
CA SER A 61 -15.06 18.33 3.25
C SER A 61 -13.85 18.94 3.93
N ASP A 62 -13.11 19.81 3.25
CA ASP A 62 -11.94 20.49 3.82
C ASP A 62 -12.32 21.39 5.00
N GLY A 63 -13.41 22.15 4.89
CA GLY A 63 -13.91 22.98 5.98
C GLY A 63 -14.29 22.15 7.22
N LEU A 64 -15.04 21.06 7.03
CA LEU A 64 -15.42 20.14 8.12
C LEU A 64 -14.20 19.47 8.77
N LYS A 65 -13.23 19.02 7.96
CA LYS A 65 -11.97 18.42 8.45
C LYS A 65 -11.18 19.40 9.30
N LYS A 66 -10.97 20.63 8.81
CA LYS A 66 -10.21 21.66 9.53
C LYS A 66 -10.93 22.11 10.80
N ALA A 67 -12.26 22.15 10.80
CA ALA A 67 -13.05 22.45 11.99
C ALA A 67 -12.96 21.33 13.05
N ALA A 68 -12.80 20.07 12.65
CA ALA A 68 -12.64 18.94 13.56
C ALA A 68 -11.25 18.89 14.25
N GLY A 69 -10.22 19.49 13.65
CA GLY A 69 -8.87 19.62 14.21
C GLY A 69 -8.04 18.32 14.26
N ASN A 70 -6.93 18.34 15.00
CA ASN A 70 -5.94 17.25 15.05
C ASN A 70 -6.24 16.18 16.12
N LYS A 71 -7.42 15.55 16.08
CA LYS A 71 -7.81 14.46 17.01
C LYS A 71 -7.34 13.06 16.57
N MET A 72 -6.38 12.96 15.65
CA MET A 72 -5.95 11.68 15.06
C MET A 72 -5.48 10.65 16.10
N ARG A 73 -4.79 11.11 17.15
CA ARG A 73 -4.26 10.23 18.21
C ARG A 73 -5.36 9.60 19.07
N SER A 74 -6.44 10.34 19.36
CA SER A 74 -7.58 9.80 20.12
C SER A 74 -8.47 8.91 19.26
N ILE A 75 -8.52 9.17 17.95
CA ILE A 75 -9.22 8.31 16.98
C ILE A 75 -8.57 6.92 16.94
N ILE A 76 -7.24 6.84 16.77
CA ILE A 76 -6.51 5.57 16.74
C ILE A 76 -6.70 4.80 18.06
N ALA A 77 -6.65 5.48 19.20
CA ALA A 77 -6.88 4.86 20.51
C ALA A 77 -8.31 4.34 20.72
N ALA A 78 -9.32 4.99 20.12
CA ALA A 78 -10.72 4.55 20.22
C ALA A 78 -11.00 3.32 19.32
N LEU A 79 -10.34 3.24 18.17
CA LEU A 79 -10.51 2.16 17.18
C LEU A 79 -10.12 0.77 17.70
N THR A 80 -9.29 0.69 18.73
CA THR A 80 -8.75 -0.58 19.25
C THR A 80 -9.60 -1.25 20.33
N ARG A 81 -10.67 -0.60 20.83
CA ARG A 81 -11.38 -1.05 22.04
C ARG A 81 -12.36 -2.20 21.82
N ASN A 82 -13.27 -2.09 20.84
CA ASN A 82 -14.17 -3.17 20.42
C ASN A 82 -14.80 -2.89 19.05
N ARG A 83 -15.42 -3.90 18.43
CA ARG A 83 -16.02 -3.81 17.08
C ARG A 83 -17.16 -2.80 16.93
N ILE A 84 -17.94 -2.53 17.98
CA ILE A 84 -19.06 -1.56 17.93
C ILE A 84 -18.49 -0.13 17.95
N ILE A 85 -17.51 0.13 18.82
CA ILE A 85 -16.79 1.40 18.86
C ILE A 85 -16.07 1.62 17.54
N ALA A 86 -15.44 0.58 16.98
CA ALA A 86 -14.82 0.66 15.66
C ALA A 86 -15.81 1.09 14.56
N LEU A 87 -17.04 0.55 14.57
CA LEU A 87 -18.10 0.98 13.65
C LEU A 87 -18.53 2.42 13.89
N LEU A 88 -18.78 2.82 15.12
CA LEU A 88 -19.20 4.20 15.42
C LEU A 88 -18.12 5.22 15.05
N VAL A 89 -16.86 4.89 15.34
CA VAL A 89 -15.71 5.73 14.99
C VAL A 89 -15.52 5.77 13.48
N GLY A 90 -15.65 4.65 12.76
CA GLY A 90 -15.62 4.62 11.30
C GLY A 90 -16.70 5.50 10.68
N ALA A 91 -17.94 5.40 11.19
CA ALA A 91 -19.05 6.24 10.75
C ALA A 91 -18.79 7.73 11.00
N PHE A 92 -18.26 8.07 12.17
CA PHE A 92 -17.89 9.43 12.50
C PHE A 92 -16.75 9.98 11.63
N ILE A 93 -15.67 9.22 11.44
CA ILE A 93 -14.54 9.62 10.59
C ILE A 93 -15.03 9.87 9.18
N THR A 94 -15.78 8.94 8.59
CA THR A 94 -16.25 9.11 7.22
C THR A 94 -17.29 10.22 7.09
N MET A 95 -18.14 10.44 8.10
CA MET A 95 -19.04 11.60 8.15
C MET A 95 -18.25 12.92 8.13
N VAL A 96 -17.16 13.04 8.89
CA VAL A 96 -16.35 14.27 8.94
C VAL A 96 -15.49 14.41 7.67
N MET A 97 -14.86 13.32 7.24
CA MET A 97 -13.97 13.28 6.08
C MET A 97 -14.71 13.29 4.74
N GLN A 98 -15.99 12.93 4.76
CA GLN A 98 -16.90 12.78 3.60
C GLN A 98 -16.37 11.82 2.53
N SER A 99 -15.46 10.90 2.91
CA SER A 99 -14.82 9.96 1.98
C SER A 99 -14.56 8.61 2.66
N SER A 100 -15.37 7.61 2.33
CA SER A 100 -15.16 6.21 2.74
C SER A 100 -13.94 5.60 2.06
N SER A 101 -13.65 5.98 0.81
CA SER A 101 -12.42 5.61 0.11
C SER A 101 -11.18 6.05 0.89
N ALA A 102 -11.09 7.32 1.30
CA ALA A 102 -9.97 7.80 2.11
C ALA A 102 -9.87 7.07 3.46
N THR A 103 -11.01 6.75 4.08
CA THR A 103 -11.06 5.98 5.33
C THR A 103 -10.50 4.57 5.11
N THR A 104 -10.85 3.92 4.01
CA THR A 104 -10.36 2.56 3.69
C THR A 104 -8.88 2.55 3.33
N VAL A 105 -8.41 3.53 2.55
CA VAL A 105 -6.97 3.69 2.26
C VAL A 105 -6.18 3.85 3.55
N MET A 106 -6.68 4.67 4.48
CA MET A 106 -6.07 4.84 5.80
C MET A 106 -6.01 3.53 6.59
N LEU A 107 -7.05 2.70 6.54
CA LEU A 107 -7.06 1.38 7.19
C LEU A 107 -6.01 0.44 6.58
N VAL A 108 -5.90 0.41 5.25
CA VAL A 108 -4.84 -0.33 4.54
C VAL A 108 -3.46 0.14 5.02
N SER A 109 -3.24 1.46 5.13
CA SER A 109 -1.97 2.03 5.61
C SER A 109 -1.69 1.72 7.08
N PHE A 110 -2.69 1.72 7.96
CA PHE A 110 -2.50 1.41 9.38
C PHE A 110 -2.22 -0.07 9.64
N VAL A 111 -2.87 -0.96 8.89
CA VAL A 111 -2.54 -2.39 8.91
C VAL A 111 -1.14 -2.63 8.34
N GLN A 112 -0.79 -1.95 7.25
CA GLN A 112 0.56 -2.01 6.68
C GLN A 112 1.64 -1.56 7.67
N ALA A 113 1.34 -0.55 8.50
CA ALA A 113 2.27 -0.03 9.50
C ALA A 113 2.25 -0.80 10.84
N GLY A 114 1.52 -1.93 10.94
CA GLY A 114 1.41 -2.71 12.17
C GLY A 114 0.70 -1.98 13.33
N LEU A 115 0.00 -0.88 13.05
CA LEU A 115 -0.70 -0.08 14.07
C LEU A 115 -2.04 -0.71 14.47
N MET A 116 -2.58 -1.60 13.63
CA MET A 116 -3.80 -2.37 13.89
C MET A 116 -3.78 -3.68 13.10
N SER A 117 -4.55 -4.66 13.58
CA SER A 117 -4.79 -5.93 12.87
C SER A 117 -5.87 -5.76 11.80
N PHE A 118 -5.84 -6.62 10.77
CA PHE A 118 -6.93 -6.73 9.79
C PHE A 118 -8.31 -6.90 10.44
N ALA A 119 -8.44 -7.75 11.47
CA ALA A 119 -9.74 -8.02 12.10
C ALA A 119 -10.37 -6.75 12.72
N GLN A 120 -9.54 -5.83 13.24
CA GLN A 120 -10.00 -4.56 13.79
C GLN A 120 -10.56 -3.62 12.71
N THR A 121 -10.07 -3.71 11.46
CA THR A 121 -10.55 -2.82 10.38
C THR A 121 -11.97 -3.14 9.94
N LEU A 122 -12.45 -4.37 10.12
CA LEU A 122 -13.77 -4.81 9.67
C LEU A 122 -14.90 -3.96 10.24
N GLY A 123 -14.85 -3.66 11.55
CA GLY A 123 -15.81 -2.78 12.20
C GLY A 123 -15.77 -1.37 11.61
N VAL A 124 -14.56 -0.85 11.34
CA VAL A 124 -14.37 0.50 10.80
C VAL A 124 -14.88 0.63 9.37
N ILE A 125 -14.68 -0.39 8.52
CA ILE A 125 -15.20 -0.43 7.15
C ILE A 125 -16.73 -0.32 7.17
N LEU A 126 -17.41 -1.16 7.97
CA LEU A 126 -18.86 -1.12 8.11
C LEU A 126 -19.35 0.24 8.66
N GLY A 127 -18.57 0.85 9.55
CA GLY A 127 -18.81 2.21 10.02
C GLY A 127 -18.70 3.25 8.91
N ALA A 128 -17.61 3.22 8.14
CA ALA A 128 -17.35 4.16 7.07
C ALA A 128 -18.48 4.17 6.02
N ASP A 129 -19.06 3.01 5.76
CA ASP A 129 -20.22 2.83 4.89
C ASP A 129 -21.45 3.57 5.41
N ILE A 130 -21.74 3.47 6.71
CA ILE A 130 -22.81 4.25 7.35
C ILE A 130 -22.50 5.75 7.27
N GLY A 131 -21.25 6.15 7.56
CA GLY A 131 -20.83 7.55 7.52
C GLY A 131 -21.02 8.21 6.16
N THR A 132 -20.82 7.47 5.07
CA THR A 132 -20.98 7.95 3.68
C THR A 132 -22.41 8.38 3.35
N THR A 133 -23.40 7.88 4.10
CA THR A 133 -24.82 8.17 3.85
C THR A 133 -25.19 9.63 4.14
N ILE A 134 -24.42 10.31 5.00
CA ILE A 134 -24.68 11.70 5.39
C ILE A 134 -24.61 12.64 4.19
N THR A 135 -23.68 12.42 3.26
CA THR A 135 -23.58 13.27 2.06
C THR A 135 -24.85 13.17 1.21
N ALA A 136 -25.35 11.95 1.00
CA ALA A 136 -26.58 11.72 0.24
C ALA A 136 -27.79 12.36 0.92
N GLN A 137 -27.87 12.28 2.25
CA GLN A 137 -28.93 12.94 3.03
C GLN A 137 -28.88 14.45 2.86
N LEU A 138 -27.69 15.05 3.01
CA LEU A 138 -27.49 16.49 2.84
C LEU A 138 -27.92 16.96 1.44
N ILE A 139 -27.53 16.24 0.38
CA ILE A 139 -27.88 16.54 -1.02
C ILE A 139 -29.39 16.42 -1.26
N ALA A 140 -30.06 15.46 -0.63
CA ALA A 140 -31.49 15.22 -0.83
C ALA A 140 -32.39 16.31 -0.20
N PHE A 141 -31.88 17.10 0.76
CA PHE A 141 -32.56 18.32 1.16
C PHE A 141 -32.50 19.31 0.00
N LYS A 142 -33.66 19.65 -0.59
CA LYS A 142 -33.83 20.60 -1.71
C LYS A 142 -33.43 22.04 -1.33
N LEU A 143 -32.18 22.25 -0.97
CA LEU A 143 -31.61 23.55 -0.59
C LEU A 143 -31.04 24.30 -1.78
N THR A 144 -31.32 23.84 -3.01
CA THR A 144 -30.87 24.46 -4.26
C THR A 144 -31.24 25.94 -4.35
N ASP A 145 -32.40 26.32 -3.83
CA ASP A 145 -32.89 27.71 -3.89
C ASP A 145 -32.16 28.63 -2.89
N TYR A 146 -31.52 28.06 -1.86
CA TYR A 146 -30.71 28.80 -0.89
C TYR A 146 -29.21 28.80 -1.24
N ALA A 147 -28.82 28.22 -2.37
CA ALA A 147 -27.41 28.06 -2.76
C ALA A 147 -26.62 29.38 -2.71
N LEU A 148 -27.15 30.45 -3.33
CA LEU A 148 -26.51 31.76 -3.36
C LEU A 148 -26.39 32.39 -1.97
N LEU A 149 -27.41 32.21 -1.11
CA LEU A 149 -27.38 32.69 0.27
C LEU A 149 -26.26 31.97 1.06
N MET A 150 -26.16 30.65 0.92
CA MET A 150 -25.11 29.85 1.56
C MET A 150 -23.72 30.25 1.07
N ILE A 151 -23.55 30.54 -0.22
CA ILE A 151 -22.29 31.09 -0.77
C ILE A 151 -21.96 32.42 -0.12
N ALA A 152 -22.92 33.36 -0.06
CA ALA A 152 -22.70 34.69 0.49
C ALA A 152 -22.31 34.63 1.98
N VAL A 153 -23.06 33.87 2.79
CA VAL A 153 -22.81 33.69 4.23
C VAL A 153 -21.48 32.95 4.47
N GLY A 154 -21.25 31.84 3.76
CA GLY A 154 -20.02 31.06 3.89
C GLY A 154 -18.78 31.84 3.50
N PHE A 155 -18.84 32.59 2.39
CA PHE A 155 -17.77 33.49 1.98
C PHE A 155 -17.54 34.60 3.02
N GLY A 156 -18.61 35.19 3.55
CA GLY A 156 -18.53 36.20 4.61
C GLY A 156 -17.82 35.68 5.87
N PHE A 157 -18.21 34.49 6.36
CA PHE A 157 -17.54 33.86 7.49
C PHE A 157 -16.08 33.51 7.18
N LYS A 158 -15.79 33.00 5.98
CA LYS A 158 -14.42 32.66 5.57
C LYS A 158 -13.51 33.90 5.50
N MET A 159 -14.01 35.02 4.98
CA MET A 159 -13.22 36.25 4.78
C MET A 159 -13.08 37.09 6.04
N PHE A 160 -14.15 37.26 6.81
CA PHE A 160 -14.22 38.28 7.86
C PHE A 160 -14.15 37.72 9.28
N ALA A 161 -14.25 36.41 9.48
CA ALA A 161 -14.18 35.85 10.82
C ALA A 161 -12.76 35.93 11.40
N LYS A 162 -12.67 36.08 12.73
CA LYS A 162 -11.42 36.30 13.46
C LYS A 162 -10.74 35.01 13.94
N THR A 163 -11.49 33.92 14.06
CA THR A 163 -10.96 32.63 14.53
C THR A 163 -10.90 31.61 13.41
N ASP A 164 -9.85 30.79 13.38
CA ASP A 164 -9.69 29.79 12.31
C ASP A 164 -10.83 28.78 12.29
N ASN A 165 -11.38 28.40 13.44
CA ASN A 165 -12.52 27.48 13.49
C ASN A 165 -13.77 28.06 12.79
N THR A 166 -14.07 29.34 13.00
CA THR A 166 -15.22 29.99 12.33
C THR A 166 -14.97 30.19 10.84
N ARG A 167 -13.73 30.46 10.43
CA ARG A 167 -13.33 30.46 9.01
C ARG A 167 -13.50 29.10 8.36
N ASN A 168 -13.12 28.02 9.05
CA ASN A 168 -13.28 26.64 8.57
C ASN A 168 -14.75 26.24 8.42
N ILE A 169 -15.60 26.64 9.37
CA ILE A 169 -17.06 26.50 9.24
C ILE A 169 -17.59 27.33 8.06
N GLY A 170 -17.09 28.55 7.87
CA GLY A 170 -17.40 29.38 6.70
C GLY A 170 -17.01 28.71 5.37
N GLU A 171 -15.83 28.08 5.31
CA GLU A 171 -15.41 27.26 4.16
C GLU A 171 -16.33 26.07 3.91
N ALA A 172 -16.80 25.40 4.98
CA ALA A 172 -17.75 24.31 4.87
C ALA A 172 -19.09 24.77 4.26
N ILE A 173 -19.65 25.87 4.79
CA ILE A 173 -20.91 26.47 4.30
C ILE A 173 -20.77 26.98 2.86
N LEU A 174 -19.62 27.60 2.52
CA LEU A 174 -19.33 28.05 1.17
C LEU A 174 -19.29 26.87 0.19
N GLY A 175 -18.57 25.80 0.54
CA GLY A 175 -18.53 24.57 -0.27
C GLY A 175 -19.92 23.98 -0.46
N PHE A 176 -20.74 23.97 0.59
CA PHE A 176 -22.13 23.54 0.53
C PHE A 176 -22.95 24.38 -0.46
N GLY A 177 -22.83 25.71 -0.41
CA GLY A 177 -23.51 26.60 -1.37
C GLY A 177 -23.08 26.37 -2.82
N ILE A 178 -21.78 26.18 -3.08
CA ILE A 178 -21.26 25.89 -4.43
C ILE A 178 -21.76 24.53 -4.93
N LEU A 179 -21.80 23.52 -4.05
CA LEU A 179 -22.34 22.20 -4.35
C LEU A 179 -23.78 22.30 -4.88
N PHE A 180 -24.65 23.02 -4.16
CA PHE A 180 -26.04 23.19 -4.58
C PHE A 180 -26.19 24.06 -5.83
N CYS A 181 -25.31 25.03 -6.04
CA CYS A 181 -25.25 25.80 -7.29
C CYS A 181 -24.95 24.88 -8.48
N GLY A 182 -23.99 23.97 -8.33
CA GLY A 182 -23.69 22.93 -9.32
C GLY A 182 -24.89 22.01 -9.59
N MET A 183 -25.59 21.56 -8.54
CA MET A 183 -26.82 20.77 -8.69
C MET A 183 -27.92 21.51 -9.43
N LYS A 184 -28.11 22.80 -9.12
CA LYS A 184 -29.11 23.64 -9.80
C LYS A 184 -28.79 23.76 -11.28
N LEU A 185 -27.52 23.99 -11.63
CA LEU A 185 -27.07 24.04 -13.01
C LEU A 185 -27.31 22.72 -13.75
N MET A 186 -26.91 21.57 -13.17
CA MET A 186 -27.20 20.26 -13.75
C MET A 186 -28.70 20.03 -13.94
N SER A 187 -29.50 20.38 -12.92
CA SER A 187 -30.96 20.25 -12.94
C SER A 187 -31.60 21.05 -14.08
N ASP A 188 -31.19 22.30 -14.26
CA ASP A 188 -31.76 23.19 -15.28
C ASP A 188 -31.39 22.73 -16.70
N VAL A 189 -30.15 22.25 -16.89
CA VAL A 189 -29.65 21.74 -18.18
C VAL A 189 -30.34 20.44 -18.58
N MET A 190 -30.77 19.62 -17.62
CA MET A 190 -31.44 18.33 -17.88
C MET A 190 -32.94 18.42 -18.17
N LYS A 191 -33.57 19.58 -17.99
CA LYS A 191 -35.03 19.76 -18.21
C LYS A 191 -35.53 19.25 -19.57
N PRO A 192 -34.84 19.50 -20.71
CA PRO A 192 -35.30 19.01 -22.03
C PRO A 192 -35.33 17.49 -22.16
N LEU A 193 -34.53 16.75 -21.37
CA LEU A 193 -34.50 15.28 -21.42
C LEU A 193 -35.79 14.62 -20.90
N ARG A 194 -36.59 15.35 -20.11
CA ARG A 194 -37.85 14.83 -19.54
C ARG A 194 -38.87 14.42 -20.61
N THR A 195 -38.80 15.05 -21.77
CA THR A 195 -39.73 14.82 -22.88
C THR A 195 -39.09 14.10 -24.06
N TYR A 196 -37.81 13.71 -23.95
CA TYR A 196 -37.08 13.07 -25.04
C TYR A 196 -37.26 11.55 -25.00
N PRO A 197 -37.93 10.92 -25.99
CA PRO A 197 -38.28 9.50 -25.94
C PRO A 197 -37.06 8.58 -25.78
N GLY A 198 -35.98 8.83 -26.51
CA GLY A 198 -34.76 8.01 -26.43
C GLY A 198 -34.12 8.02 -25.05
N PHE A 199 -34.20 9.13 -24.31
CA PHE A 199 -33.69 9.19 -22.94
C PHE A 199 -34.63 8.43 -21.98
N LEU A 200 -35.94 8.58 -22.15
CA LEU A 200 -36.93 7.86 -21.33
C LEU A 200 -36.83 6.34 -21.51
N ASP A 201 -36.57 5.85 -22.72
CA ASP A 201 -36.40 4.42 -22.98
C ASP A 201 -35.14 3.86 -22.32
N VAL A 202 -34.01 4.58 -22.38
CA VAL A 202 -32.80 4.22 -21.64
C VAL A 202 -33.07 4.20 -20.13
N MET A 203 -33.79 5.19 -19.59
CA MET A 203 -34.13 5.20 -18.16
C MET A 203 -35.02 4.02 -17.74
N LYS A 204 -35.95 3.58 -18.60
CA LYS A 204 -36.75 2.36 -18.36
C LYS A 204 -35.88 1.10 -18.37
N GLU A 205 -34.89 1.01 -19.26
CA GLU A 205 -33.96 -0.12 -19.25
C GLU A 205 -33.17 -0.20 -17.94
N LEU A 206 -32.83 0.94 -17.33
CA LEU A 206 -32.16 1.00 -16.03
C LEU A 206 -33.02 0.51 -14.85
N GLU A 207 -34.33 0.32 -15.03
CA GLU A 207 -35.16 -0.38 -14.03
C GLU A 207 -34.81 -1.86 -13.92
N ASN A 208 -34.15 -2.44 -14.94
CA ASN A 208 -33.55 -3.77 -14.81
C ASN A 208 -32.47 -3.74 -13.71
N PRO A 209 -32.63 -4.51 -12.62
CA PRO A 209 -31.72 -4.41 -11.47
C PRO A 209 -30.26 -4.71 -11.79
N LEU A 210 -29.99 -5.64 -12.71
CA LEU A 210 -28.61 -5.98 -13.09
C LEU A 210 -27.96 -4.87 -13.91
N LEU A 211 -28.72 -4.26 -14.83
CA LEU A 211 -28.20 -3.16 -15.65
C LEU A 211 -27.95 -1.92 -14.80
N GLY A 212 -28.90 -1.53 -13.93
CA GLY A 212 -28.72 -0.42 -13.01
C GLY A 212 -27.54 -0.63 -12.06
N LEU A 213 -27.36 -1.85 -11.53
CA LEU A 213 -26.20 -2.24 -10.72
C LEU A 213 -24.88 -2.06 -11.48
N LEU A 214 -24.81 -2.56 -12.72
CA LEU A 214 -23.60 -2.47 -13.54
C LEU A 214 -23.25 -1.01 -13.84
N VAL A 215 -24.23 -0.21 -14.26
CA VAL A 215 -24.04 1.22 -14.57
C VAL A 215 -23.55 1.98 -13.34
N GLY A 216 -24.18 1.77 -12.17
CA GLY A 216 -23.73 2.37 -10.93
C GLY A 216 -22.30 1.97 -10.55
N THR A 217 -21.95 0.69 -10.73
CA THR A 217 -20.62 0.15 -10.44
C THR A 217 -19.56 0.79 -11.33
N VAL A 218 -19.76 0.80 -12.64
CA VAL A 218 -18.81 1.36 -13.61
C VAL A 218 -18.66 2.87 -13.39
N PHE A 219 -19.77 3.59 -13.30
CA PHE A 219 -19.76 5.04 -13.13
C PHE A 219 -19.00 5.43 -11.85
N THR A 220 -19.28 4.76 -10.74
CA THR A 220 -18.62 5.07 -9.46
C THR A 220 -17.17 4.61 -9.44
N SER A 221 -16.81 3.53 -10.13
CA SER A 221 -15.41 3.09 -10.24
C SER A 221 -14.56 4.09 -11.02
N LEU A 222 -15.13 4.72 -12.05
CA LEU A 222 -14.45 5.75 -12.86
C LEU A 222 -14.31 7.07 -12.11
N ILE A 223 -15.40 7.53 -11.47
CA ILE A 223 -15.42 8.78 -10.70
C ILE A 223 -14.71 8.63 -9.34
N GLN A 224 -14.61 7.40 -8.83
CA GLN A 224 -13.99 7.04 -7.55
C GLN A 224 -14.62 7.72 -6.31
N SER A 225 -15.85 8.23 -6.44
CA SER A 225 -16.60 8.90 -5.37
C SER A 225 -18.06 8.47 -5.36
N SER A 226 -18.47 7.68 -4.37
CA SER A 226 -19.87 7.28 -4.20
C SER A 226 -20.78 8.46 -3.89
N ALA A 227 -20.33 9.43 -3.11
CA ALA A 227 -21.07 10.65 -2.84
C ALA A 227 -21.38 11.41 -4.13
N ALA A 228 -20.42 11.47 -5.05
CA ALA A 228 -20.63 12.08 -6.35
C ALA A 228 -21.67 11.31 -7.18
N SER A 229 -21.51 9.99 -7.26
CA SER A 229 -22.40 9.12 -8.04
C SER A 229 -23.83 9.11 -7.53
N ILE A 230 -24.02 9.01 -6.22
CA ILE A 230 -25.35 9.08 -5.59
C ILE A 230 -25.93 10.48 -5.74
N GLY A 231 -25.10 11.53 -5.68
CA GLY A 231 -25.51 12.90 -5.95
C GLY A 231 -26.13 13.08 -7.33
N VAL A 232 -25.51 12.51 -8.37
CA VAL A 232 -26.05 12.52 -9.75
C VAL A 232 -27.40 11.79 -9.81
N VAL A 233 -27.52 10.63 -9.17
CA VAL A 233 -28.79 9.88 -9.10
C VAL A 233 -29.88 10.70 -8.40
N ILE A 234 -29.55 11.38 -7.30
CA ILE A 234 -30.48 12.26 -6.58
C ILE A 234 -30.92 13.42 -7.47
N VAL A 235 -30.01 14.07 -8.20
CA VAL A 235 -30.36 15.16 -9.14
C VAL A 235 -31.31 14.66 -10.22
N LEU A 236 -31.02 13.51 -10.84
CA LEU A 236 -31.89 12.88 -11.84
C LEU A 236 -33.29 12.60 -11.27
N ALA A 237 -33.37 12.09 -10.04
CA ALA A 237 -34.64 11.83 -9.36
C ALA A 237 -35.40 13.10 -8.98
N GLN A 238 -34.70 14.18 -8.57
CA GLN A 238 -35.32 15.49 -8.37
C GLN A 238 -35.95 16.03 -9.65
N GLN A 239 -35.38 15.68 -10.81
CA GLN A 239 -35.94 16.01 -12.10
C GLN A 239 -37.03 15.05 -12.59
N GLY A 240 -37.38 14.00 -11.81
CA GLY A 240 -38.35 12.99 -12.22
C GLY A 240 -37.86 12.11 -13.37
N LEU A 241 -36.54 12.10 -13.63
CA LEU A 241 -35.92 11.32 -14.71
C LEU A 241 -35.61 9.87 -14.29
N ILE A 242 -35.51 9.62 -12.99
CA ILE A 242 -35.24 8.30 -12.42
C ILE A 242 -36.31 7.97 -11.37
N THR A 243 -36.86 6.76 -11.46
CA THR A 243 -37.77 6.16 -10.48
C THR A 243 -36.99 5.62 -9.27
N LEU A 244 -37.69 5.34 -8.16
CA LEU A 244 -37.04 4.71 -7.01
C LEU A 244 -36.49 3.32 -7.37
N GLU A 245 -37.24 2.58 -8.18
CA GLU A 245 -36.91 1.25 -8.71
C GLU A 245 -35.64 1.25 -9.55
N ALA A 246 -35.42 2.25 -10.40
CA ALA A 246 -34.15 2.42 -11.11
C ALA A 246 -33.03 2.95 -10.20
N GLY A 247 -33.36 3.82 -9.25
CA GLY A 247 -32.38 4.44 -8.34
C GLY A 247 -31.71 3.45 -7.38
N ILE A 248 -32.46 2.51 -6.83
CA ILE A 248 -31.95 1.52 -5.84
C ILE A 248 -30.81 0.66 -6.42
N PRO A 249 -30.97 -0.03 -7.58
CA PRO A 249 -29.89 -0.78 -8.20
C PRO A 249 -28.66 0.07 -8.50
N ILE A 250 -28.82 1.31 -8.97
CA ILE A 250 -27.69 2.21 -9.25
C ILE A 250 -26.93 2.56 -7.96
N ILE A 251 -27.63 2.80 -6.84
CA ILE A 251 -27.00 3.01 -5.52
C ILE A 251 -26.23 1.76 -5.06
N PHE A 252 -26.80 0.56 -5.26
CA PHE A 252 -26.11 -0.69 -4.94
C PHE A 252 -24.85 -0.85 -5.78
N GLY A 253 -24.94 -0.51 -7.07
CA GLY A 253 -23.79 -0.49 -7.97
C GLY A 253 -22.73 0.49 -7.49
N ALA A 254 -23.14 1.71 -7.12
CA ALA A 254 -22.22 2.71 -6.60
C ALA A 254 -21.49 2.25 -5.35
N ASN A 255 -22.16 1.49 -4.47
CA ASN A 255 -21.52 0.88 -3.31
C ASN A 255 -20.43 -0.13 -3.71
N ILE A 256 -20.68 -0.99 -4.70
CA ILE A 256 -19.65 -1.91 -5.22
C ILE A 256 -18.51 -1.13 -5.88
N GLY A 257 -18.82 -0.13 -6.70
CA GLY A 257 -17.83 0.63 -7.46
C GLY A 257 -16.78 1.34 -6.59
N THR A 258 -17.11 1.74 -5.35
CA THR A 258 -16.13 2.34 -4.42
C THR A 258 -14.96 1.42 -4.06
N CYS A 259 -15.14 0.10 -4.19
CA CYS A 259 -14.11 -0.88 -3.84
C CYS A 259 -12.84 -0.76 -4.69
N ILE A 260 -12.92 -0.15 -5.88
CA ILE A 260 -11.75 0.05 -6.75
C ILE A 260 -10.63 0.80 -6.02
N THR A 261 -11.00 1.76 -5.16
CA THR A 261 -10.04 2.60 -4.43
C THR A 261 -9.26 1.79 -3.39
N ALA A 262 -9.92 0.87 -2.70
CA ALA A 262 -9.29 -0.04 -1.74
C ALA A 262 -8.40 -1.05 -2.46
N GLY A 263 -8.86 -1.59 -3.60
CA GLY A 263 -8.07 -2.47 -4.46
C GLY A 263 -6.77 -1.81 -4.91
N LEU A 264 -6.86 -0.61 -5.48
CA LEU A 264 -5.70 0.18 -5.92
C LEU A 264 -4.73 0.48 -4.77
N ALA A 265 -5.24 0.82 -3.58
CA ALA A 265 -4.40 1.13 -2.42
C ALA A 265 -3.69 -0.10 -1.82
N SER A 266 -4.18 -1.31 -2.08
CA SER A 266 -3.57 -2.56 -1.60
C SER A 266 -2.50 -3.15 -2.54
N ILE A 267 -2.25 -2.51 -3.69
CA ILE A 267 -1.21 -2.95 -4.63
C ILE A 267 0.16 -2.73 -3.99
N GLY A 268 0.97 -3.79 -3.95
CA GLY A 268 2.32 -3.73 -3.35
C GLY A 268 2.36 -3.72 -1.83
N THR A 269 1.24 -3.92 -1.13
CA THR A 269 1.19 -3.98 0.35
C THR A 269 1.29 -5.42 0.88
N SER A 270 1.44 -5.53 2.21
CA SER A 270 1.40 -6.79 2.98
C SER A 270 0.10 -7.58 2.76
N ARG A 271 0.12 -8.88 3.08
CA ARG A 271 -1.08 -9.73 3.01
C ARG A 271 -2.20 -9.23 3.92
N GLU A 272 -1.86 -8.80 5.15
CA GLU A 272 -2.81 -8.20 6.08
C GLU A 272 -3.49 -6.96 5.46
N ALA A 273 -2.74 -6.07 4.83
CA ALA A 273 -3.29 -4.90 4.15
C ALA A 273 -4.15 -5.26 2.93
N LYS A 274 -3.79 -6.32 2.18
CA LYS A 274 -4.62 -6.88 1.09
C LYS A 274 -5.91 -7.51 1.60
N ARG A 275 -5.90 -8.14 2.78
CA ARG A 275 -7.11 -8.68 3.44
C ARG A 275 -8.13 -7.58 3.74
N VAL A 276 -7.68 -6.37 4.12
CA VAL A 276 -8.57 -5.20 4.31
C VAL A 276 -9.33 -4.86 3.02
N ALA A 277 -8.62 -4.76 1.89
CA ALA A 277 -9.23 -4.46 0.60
C ALA A 277 -10.18 -5.57 0.14
N LEU A 278 -9.78 -6.84 0.31
CA LEU A 278 -10.61 -7.99 -0.01
C LEU A 278 -11.88 -8.04 0.86
N ALA A 279 -11.78 -7.74 2.15
CA ALA A 279 -12.93 -7.66 3.03
C ALA A 279 -13.91 -6.55 2.65
N HIS A 280 -13.40 -5.38 2.21
CA HIS A 280 -14.25 -4.30 1.73
C HIS A 280 -15.03 -4.73 0.47
N VAL A 281 -14.35 -5.31 -0.53
CA VAL A 281 -14.99 -5.89 -1.73
C VAL A 281 -16.05 -6.92 -1.34
N PHE A 282 -15.68 -7.84 -0.45
CA PHE A 282 -16.56 -8.91 0.00
C PHE A 282 -17.82 -8.36 0.67
N PHE A 283 -17.71 -7.45 1.64
CA PHE A 283 -18.87 -6.86 2.32
C PHE A 283 -19.80 -6.13 1.35
N LYS A 284 -19.26 -5.39 0.37
CA LYS A 284 -20.09 -4.69 -0.61
C LYS A 284 -20.84 -5.66 -1.52
N ILE A 285 -20.16 -6.67 -2.07
CA ILE A 285 -20.78 -7.65 -2.96
C ILE A 285 -21.81 -8.49 -2.18
N SER A 286 -21.45 -9.05 -1.03
CA SER A 286 -22.37 -9.83 -0.20
C SER A 286 -23.56 -9.01 0.27
N GLY A 287 -23.34 -7.74 0.64
CA GLY A 287 -24.41 -6.84 1.05
C GLY A 287 -25.42 -6.58 -0.05
N VAL A 288 -24.96 -6.32 -1.28
CA VAL A 288 -25.85 -6.16 -2.45
C VAL A 288 -26.60 -7.45 -2.76
N MET A 289 -25.93 -8.61 -2.70
CA MET A 289 -26.56 -9.91 -2.99
C MET A 289 -27.71 -10.25 -2.04
N ILE A 290 -27.69 -9.77 -0.80
CA ILE A 290 -28.79 -9.93 0.15
C ILE A 290 -30.03 -9.16 -0.30
N PHE A 291 -29.86 -7.95 -0.83
CA PHE A 291 -30.96 -7.05 -1.16
C PHE A 291 -31.45 -7.16 -2.61
N ILE A 292 -30.62 -7.64 -3.55
CA ILE A 292 -30.92 -7.57 -4.98
C ILE A 292 -32.21 -8.30 -5.38
N PHE A 293 -32.52 -9.43 -4.74
CA PHE A 293 -33.76 -10.18 -4.99
C PHE A 293 -35.00 -9.55 -4.34
N TRP A 294 -34.80 -8.59 -3.43
CA TRP A 294 -35.84 -7.99 -2.58
C TRP A 294 -36.06 -6.53 -2.95
N ILE A 295 -35.48 -6.04 -4.05
CA ILE A 295 -35.55 -4.63 -4.48
C ILE A 295 -36.99 -4.10 -4.53
N PRO A 296 -37.99 -4.81 -5.11
CA PRO A 296 -39.37 -4.31 -5.12
C PRO A 296 -39.95 -4.13 -3.70
N SER A 297 -39.75 -5.11 -2.81
CA SER A 297 -40.21 -5.03 -1.42
C SER A 297 -39.45 -3.96 -0.63
N PHE A 298 -38.17 -3.78 -0.91
CA PHE A 298 -37.35 -2.73 -0.33
C PHE A 298 -37.82 -1.35 -0.78
N ALA A 299 -38.12 -1.16 -2.06
CA ALA A 299 -38.70 0.08 -2.59
C ALA A 299 -40.04 0.41 -1.92
N GLU A 300 -40.88 -0.59 -1.69
CA GLU A 300 -42.16 -0.41 -0.98
C GLU A 300 -41.97 -0.03 0.50
N LEU A 301 -41.02 -0.66 1.19
CA LEU A 301 -40.64 -0.24 2.55
C LEU A 301 -40.20 1.24 2.57
N ILE A 302 -39.39 1.65 1.60
CA ILE A 302 -38.95 3.05 1.50
C ILE A 302 -40.13 3.99 1.22
N ARG A 303 -41.06 3.62 0.32
CA ARG A 303 -42.28 4.39 0.04
C ARG A 303 -43.18 4.54 1.27
N THR A 304 -43.42 3.45 2.00
CA THR A 304 -44.29 3.47 3.19
C THR A 304 -43.69 4.34 4.29
N LEU A 305 -42.37 4.28 4.49
CA LEU A 305 -41.67 5.20 5.39
C LEU A 305 -41.75 6.65 4.90
N ALA A 306 -41.58 6.87 3.59
CA ALA A 306 -41.65 8.20 2.99
C ALA A 306 -43.04 8.85 3.09
N GLY A 307 -44.12 8.07 2.91
CA GLY A 307 -45.50 8.52 3.01
C GLY A 307 -45.86 9.06 4.40
N LYS A 308 -45.23 8.53 5.46
CA LYS A 308 -45.40 9.03 6.84
C LYS A 308 -44.75 10.40 7.08
N PHE A 309 -43.78 10.81 6.25
CA PHE A 309 -42.98 12.02 6.43
C PHE A 309 -43.02 12.99 5.23
N GLY A 310 -43.94 12.80 4.28
CA GLY A 310 -44.07 13.65 3.09
C GLY A 310 -42.80 13.74 2.24
N SER A 311 -42.09 12.61 2.06
CA SER A 311 -40.78 12.56 1.39
C SER A 311 -40.90 12.40 -0.12
N ASP A 312 -40.25 13.27 -0.89
CA ASP A 312 -40.09 13.15 -2.34
C ASP A 312 -39.13 12.00 -2.74
N ILE A 313 -39.03 11.75 -4.05
CA ILE A 313 -38.20 10.65 -4.61
C ILE A 313 -36.72 10.83 -4.26
N ALA A 314 -36.22 12.07 -4.24
CA ALA A 314 -34.84 12.39 -3.87
C ALA A 314 -34.51 11.94 -2.44
N ARG A 315 -35.40 12.26 -1.48
CA ARG A 315 -35.29 11.78 -0.10
C ARG A 315 -35.49 10.28 0.00
N GLN A 316 -36.38 9.68 -0.79
CA GLN A 316 -36.55 8.22 -0.84
C GLN A 316 -35.26 7.50 -1.24
N ILE A 317 -34.54 8.00 -2.26
CA ILE A 317 -33.24 7.47 -2.70
C ILE A 317 -32.17 7.61 -1.61
N ALA A 318 -32.08 8.77 -0.95
CA ALA A 318 -31.15 8.96 0.17
C ALA A 318 -31.49 8.06 1.38
N ASN A 319 -32.78 7.87 1.68
CA ASN A 319 -33.24 6.96 2.73
C ASN A 319 -32.94 5.50 2.38
N ALA A 320 -33.16 5.08 1.13
CA ALA A 320 -32.79 3.75 0.64
C ALA A 320 -31.30 3.49 0.85
N HIS A 321 -30.44 4.44 0.47
CA HIS A 321 -29.00 4.34 0.70
C HIS A 321 -28.63 4.24 2.19
N THR A 322 -29.30 5.02 3.04
CA THR A 322 -29.05 5.03 4.49
C THR A 322 -29.47 3.72 5.14
N ILE A 323 -30.71 3.28 4.88
CA ILE A 323 -31.28 2.06 5.44
C ILE A 323 -30.47 0.84 4.97
N PHE A 324 -30.05 0.80 3.70
CA PHE A 324 -29.19 -0.26 3.18
C PHE A 324 -27.88 -0.38 3.98
N ASN A 325 -27.09 0.70 4.08
CA ASN A 325 -25.78 0.63 4.77
C ASN A 325 -25.91 0.39 6.28
N VAL A 326 -26.93 0.98 6.93
CA VAL A 326 -27.19 0.70 8.35
C VAL A 326 -27.59 -0.76 8.56
N SER A 327 -28.42 -1.32 7.68
CA SER A 327 -28.80 -2.73 7.73
C SER A 327 -27.58 -3.64 7.56
N LEU A 328 -26.68 -3.34 6.61
CA LEU A 328 -25.44 -4.10 6.45
C LEU A 328 -24.56 -4.04 7.69
N GLY A 329 -24.40 -2.86 8.31
CA GLY A 329 -23.67 -2.71 9.56
C GLY A 329 -24.24 -3.58 10.68
N ILE A 330 -25.57 -3.60 10.84
CA ILE A 330 -26.27 -4.42 11.84
C ILE A 330 -26.14 -5.91 11.53
N ILE A 331 -26.30 -6.31 10.27
CA ILE A 331 -26.25 -7.71 9.84
C ILE A 331 -24.83 -8.27 9.97
N PHE A 332 -23.79 -7.52 9.58
CA PHE A 332 -22.43 -8.04 9.51
C PHE A 332 -21.60 -7.87 10.78
N ILE A 333 -21.88 -6.89 11.65
CA ILE A 333 -21.16 -6.71 12.92
C ILE A 333 -21.04 -8.00 13.76
N PRO A 334 -22.12 -8.78 13.97
CA PRO A 334 -22.06 -9.97 14.82
C PRO A 334 -21.11 -11.04 14.27
N PHE A 335 -20.95 -11.08 12.95
CA PHE A 335 -20.20 -12.11 12.23
C PHE A 335 -18.83 -11.64 11.73
N THR A 336 -18.33 -10.47 12.16
CA THR A 336 -17.02 -9.95 11.73
C THR A 336 -15.89 -10.96 11.92
N ASN A 337 -15.90 -11.76 13.00
CA ASN A 337 -14.88 -12.77 13.25
C ASN A 337 -14.99 -13.96 12.27
N LEU A 338 -16.22 -14.36 11.93
CA LEU A 338 -16.46 -15.40 10.93
C LEU A 338 -15.95 -14.94 9.56
N PHE A 339 -16.25 -13.69 9.20
CA PHE A 339 -15.77 -13.10 7.96
C PHE A 339 -14.24 -12.93 7.96
N ALA A 340 -13.63 -12.54 9.08
CA ALA A 340 -12.18 -12.48 9.20
C ALA A 340 -11.56 -13.83 8.87
N GLY A 341 -12.07 -14.92 9.45
CA GLY A 341 -11.62 -16.28 9.16
C GLY A 341 -11.86 -16.71 7.71
N LEU A 342 -12.98 -16.33 7.10
CA LEU A 342 -13.24 -16.60 5.68
C LEU A 342 -12.25 -15.87 4.76
N ILE A 343 -12.00 -14.60 5.02
CA ILE A 343 -11.05 -13.79 4.25
C ILE A 343 -9.62 -14.32 4.42
N GLN A 344 -9.25 -14.73 5.65
CA GLN A 344 -8.00 -15.44 5.90
C GLN A 344 -7.93 -16.76 5.15
N ARG A 345 -9.02 -17.49 4.94
CA ARG A 345 -9.01 -18.70 4.08
C ARG A 345 -8.90 -18.39 2.58
N LEU A 346 -9.51 -17.30 2.13
CA LEU A 346 -9.45 -16.86 0.72
C LEU A 346 -8.08 -16.31 0.34
N LEU A 347 -7.46 -15.58 1.27
CA LEU A 347 -6.10 -15.10 1.17
C LEU A 347 -5.31 -15.63 2.39
N PRO A 348 -4.96 -16.93 2.38
CA PRO A 348 -4.21 -17.56 3.47
C PRO A 348 -2.90 -16.85 3.70
N ASP A 349 -2.32 -16.97 4.88
CA ASP A 349 -0.91 -16.66 4.99
C ASP A 349 -0.21 -17.56 3.98
N LYS A 350 0.87 -17.09 3.33
CA LYS A 350 1.70 -18.11 2.68
C LYS A 350 2.04 -19.08 3.81
N GLU A 351 1.87 -20.37 3.58
CA GLU A 351 2.61 -21.33 4.37
C GLU A 351 4.05 -20.80 4.34
N GLU A 352 4.58 -20.41 5.50
CA GLU A 352 5.98 -20.69 5.74
C GLU A 352 6.10 -22.14 5.31
N GLU A 353 6.88 -22.41 4.25
CA GLU A 353 7.11 -23.77 3.80
C GLU A 353 7.32 -24.65 5.03
N ALA A 354 6.79 -25.87 5.02
CA ALA A 354 6.90 -26.81 6.14
C ALA A 354 8.37 -27.12 6.48
N GLY A 355 8.99 -26.15 7.13
CA GLY A 355 10.39 -25.85 7.21
C GLY A 355 10.61 -25.19 8.57
N ILE A 356 11.84 -25.31 9.02
CA ILE A 356 12.29 -25.10 10.39
C ILE A 356 11.56 -23.94 11.10
N LYS A 357 10.83 -24.23 12.20
CA LYS A 357 10.37 -23.18 13.11
C LYS A 357 11.58 -22.43 13.64
N PHE A 358 11.78 -21.20 13.19
CA PHE A 358 12.81 -20.33 13.74
C PHE A 358 12.35 -19.82 15.11
N GLU A 359 13.27 -19.84 16.07
CA GLU A 359 13.06 -19.30 17.42
C GLU A 359 14.14 -18.26 17.70
N THR A 360 13.77 -17.23 18.46
CA THR A 360 14.71 -16.24 19.00
C THR A 360 15.49 -16.85 20.15
N TRP A 361 16.78 -16.57 20.27
CA TRP A 361 17.61 -17.20 21.29
C TRP A 361 17.80 -16.34 22.53
N HIS A 362 17.81 -15.02 22.39
CA HIS A 362 18.14 -14.09 23.47
C HIS A 362 16.97 -13.17 23.85
N LEU A 363 16.01 -12.93 22.95
CA LEU A 363 14.91 -12.00 23.23
C LEU A 363 14.01 -12.53 24.35
N ASP A 364 13.77 -11.71 25.37
CA ASP A 364 12.92 -12.04 26.52
C ASP A 364 11.99 -10.87 26.87
N GLU A 365 10.68 -11.04 26.57
CA GLU A 365 9.67 -10.01 26.80
C GLU A 365 9.55 -9.58 28.27
N SER A 366 9.91 -10.44 29.22
CA SER A 366 9.85 -10.11 30.65
C SER A 366 10.86 -9.03 31.05
N THR A 367 11.92 -8.84 30.25
CA THR A 367 12.98 -7.86 30.52
C THR A 367 12.71 -6.48 29.93
N ILE A 368 11.63 -6.31 29.16
CA ILE A 368 11.27 -5.04 28.51
C ILE A 368 11.07 -3.89 29.52
N SER A 369 10.70 -4.20 30.77
CA SER A 369 10.62 -3.22 31.85
C SER A 369 11.98 -2.70 32.33
N SER A 370 13.08 -3.31 31.87
CA SER A 370 14.47 -2.90 32.10
C SER A 370 15.14 -2.60 30.75
N PRO A 371 15.01 -1.38 30.21
CA PRO A 371 15.43 -1.09 28.84
C PRO A 371 16.90 -1.39 28.54
N ALA A 372 17.83 -1.15 29.48
CA ALA A 372 19.25 -1.44 29.27
C ALA A 372 19.51 -2.93 29.05
N LEU A 373 18.90 -3.79 29.87
CA LEU A 373 19.02 -5.25 29.72
C LEU A 373 18.36 -5.72 28.42
N ALA A 374 17.18 -5.18 28.10
CA ALA A 374 16.47 -5.53 26.89
C ALA A 374 17.27 -5.16 25.62
N ILE A 375 17.90 -3.98 25.60
CA ILE A 375 18.79 -3.52 24.52
C ILE A 375 19.99 -4.48 24.36
N ASP A 376 20.59 -4.94 25.47
CA ASP A 376 21.68 -5.92 25.42
C ASP A 376 21.24 -7.28 24.85
N LEU A 377 20.03 -7.75 25.16
CA LEU A 377 19.48 -8.97 24.57
C LEU A 377 19.21 -8.81 23.07
N ALA A 378 18.70 -7.66 22.63
CA ALA A 378 18.52 -7.36 21.21
C ALA A 378 19.87 -7.36 20.46
N ARG A 379 20.91 -6.80 21.07
CA ARG A 379 22.28 -6.82 20.52
C ARG A 379 22.84 -8.25 20.39
N ALA A 380 22.57 -9.12 21.36
CA ALA A 380 22.95 -10.53 21.28
C ALA A 380 22.22 -11.26 20.14
N GLU A 381 20.95 -10.94 19.90
CA GLU A 381 20.20 -11.47 18.76
C GLU A 381 20.73 -10.94 17.42
N ILE A 382 21.10 -9.66 17.33
CA ILE A 382 21.77 -9.08 16.15
C ILE A 382 23.12 -9.76 15.88
N SER A 383 23.87 -10.12 16.93
CA SER A 383 25.10 -10.93 16.78
C SER A 383 24.79 -12.32 16.17
N LEU A 384 23.67 -12.93 16.53
CA LEU A 384 23.20 -14.18 15.92
C LEU A 384 22.83 -14.00 14.44
N MET A 385 22.20 -12.88 14.06
CA MET A 385 21.95 -12.53 12.66
C MET A 385 23.27 -12.44 11.88
N ALA A 386 24.26 -11.69 12.38
CA ALA A 386 25.58 -11.57 11.77
C ALA A 386 26.30 -12.93 11.64
N ARG A 387 26.17 -13.81 12.63
CA ARG A 387 26.69 -15.19 12.57
C ARG A 387 26.03 -16.01 11.48
N THR A 388 24.71 -15.89 11.32
CA THR A 388 23.92 -16.60 10.31
C THR A 388 24.31 -16.11 8.91
N LEU A 389 24.44 -14.80 8.74
CA LEU A 389 24.95 -14.16 7.52
C LEU A 389 26.34 -14.66 7.13
N GLY A 390 27.27 -14.74 8.09
CA GLY A 390 28.61 -15.27 7.84
C GLY A 390 28.62 -16.73 7.38
N ARG A 391 27.69 -17.56 7.87
CA ARG A 391 27.51 -18.93 7.35
C ARG A 391 26.98 -18.93 5.92
N MET A 392 26.01 -18.08 5.63
CA MET A 392 25.44 -17.95 4.29
C MET A 392 26.48 -17.49 3.26
N LEU A 393 27.33 -16.52 3.63
CA LEU A 393 28.46 -16.09 2.81
C LEU A 393 29.47 -17.20 2.52
N ARG A 394 29.80 -18.03 3.52
CA ARG A 394 30.70 -19.18 3.30
C ARG A 394 30.09 -20.22 2.37
N ALA A 395 28.78 -20.42 2.44
CA ALA A 395 28.07 -21.36 1.57
C ALA A 395 27.99 -20.86 0.11
N ILE A 396 27.64 -19.58 -0.11
CA ILE A 396 27.32 -19.07 -1.46
C ILE A 396 28.51 -19.11 -2.43
N ILE A 397 29.76 -19.10 -1.96
CA ILE A 397 30.93 -19.10 -2.85
C ILE A 397 31.20 -20.48 -3.49
N ILE A 398 30.80 -21.57 -2.82
CA ILE A 398 31.15 -22.93 -3.23
C ILE A 398 30.62 -23.25 -4.64
N PRO A 399 29.35 -22.99 -5.00
CA PRO A 399 28.83 -23.28 -6.33
C PRO A 399 29.51 -22.51 -7.47
N PHE A 400 30.19 -21.40 -7.17
CA PHE A 400 30.96 -20.64 -8.16
C PHE A 400 32.34 -21.23 -8.44
N MET A 401 32.89 -21.97 -7.48
CA MET A 401 34.29 -22.45 -7.49
C MET A 401 34.40 -23.95 -7.76
N SER A 402 33.32 -24.68 -7.50
CA SER A 402 33.28 -26.14 -7.49
C SER A 402 32.30 -26.66 -8.54
N ASP A 403 32.75 -26.84 -9.78
CA ASP A 403 31.96 -27.49 -10.82
C ASP A 403 32.63 -28.81 -11.26
N GLU A 404 31.95 -29.92 -10.93
CA GLU A 404 32.38 -31.28 -11.25
C GLU A 404 32.70 -31.48 -12.74
N LYS A 405 32.08 -30.68 -13.63
CA LYS A 405 32.27 -30.76 -15.08
C LYS A 405 33.67 -30.36 -15.53
N PHE A 406 34.40 -29.53 -14.76
CA PHE A 406 35.76 -29.12 -15.08
C PHE A 406 36.82 -30.02 -14.46
N ILE A 407 36.55 -30.65 -13.31
CA ILE A 407 37.40 -31.71 -12.75
C ILE A 407 37.54 -32.86 -13.75
N ARG A 408 36.45 -33.22 -14.43
CA ARG A 408 36.42 -34.31 -15.42
C ARG A 408 37.15 -34.01 -16.74
N LYS A 409 37.53 -32.75 -17.01
CA LYS A 409 38.20 -32.34 -18.27
C LYS A 409 39.73 -32.26 -18.13
N GLU A 410 40.28 -32.23 -16.92
CA GLU A 410 41.73 -32.20 -16.71
C GLU A 410 42.30 -33.63 -16.64
N GLY A 411 43.58 -33.80 -17.01
CA GLY A 411 44.28 -35.09 -17.19
C GLY A 411 44.54 -35.89 -15.90
N LEU A 412 43.60 -35.84 -14.97
CA LEU A 412 43.55 -36.54 -13.70
C LEU A 412 43.10 -38.00 -13.91
N THR A 413 43.63 -38.90 -13.09
CA THR A 413 43.18 -40.29 -13.04
C THR A 413 41.75 -40.37 -12.47
N ARG A 414 41.03 -41.47 -12.75
CA ARG A 414 39.66 -41.67 -12.21
C ARG A 414 39.60 -41.57 -10.68
N GLU A 415 40.65 -42.04 -10.00
CA GLU A 415 40.75 -42.02 -8.54
C GLU A 415 40.96 -40.59 -8.01
N GLU A 416 41.79 -39.77 -8.68
CA GLU A 416 41.97 -38.35 -8.34
C GLU A 416 40.69 -37.54 -8.60
N ILE A 417 39.97 -37.83 -9.69
CA ILE A 417 38.67 -37.21 -9.98
C ILE A 417 37.64 -37.58 -8.92
N GLU A 418 37.58 -38.85 -8.51
CA GLU A 418 36.68 -39.28 -7.43
C GLU A 418 37.02 -38.65 -6.09
N LEU A 419 38.30 -38.48 -5.74
CA LEU A 419 38.72 -37.77 -4.53
C LEU A 419 38.34 -36.29 -4.57
N LEU A 420 38.63 -35.59 -5.67
CA LEU A 420 38.34 -34.16 -5.82
C LEU A 420 36.83 -33.86 -5.83
N ILE A 421 36.02 -34.73 -6.47
CA ILE A 421 34.55 -34.62 -6.42
C ILE A 421 34.04 -34.85 -5.00
N LYS A 422 34.66 -35.75 -4.24
CA LYS A 422 34.28 -36.04 -2.84
C LYS A 422 34.54 -34.88 -1.89
N GLU A 423 35.43 -33.94 -2.25
CA GLU A 423 35.73 -32.74 -1.48
C GLU A 423 34.79 -31.56 -1.77
N ILE A 424 33.98 -31.59 -2.84
CA ILE A 424 33.00 -30.54 -3.13
C ILE A 424 31.74 -30.77 -2.27
N PRO A 425 31.43 -29.87 -1.31
CA PRO A 425 30.22 -30.00 -0.52
C PRO A 425 29.00 -29.72 -1.41
N THR A 426 28.18 -30.75 -1.64
CA THR A 426 26.88 -30.62 -2.32
C THR A 426 25.72 -30.44 -1.33
N ARG A 427 25.98 -30.68 -0.04
CA ARG A 427 25.04 -30.58 1.07
C ARG A 427 25.46 -29.47 2.03
N ASP A 428 24.49 -28.94 2.76
CA ASP A 428 24.74 -27.93 3.76
C ASP A 428 25.57 -28.50 4.94
N GLU A 429 26.56 -27.74 5.40
CA GLU A 429 27.44 -28.14 6.51
C GLU A 429 26.67 -28.34 7.83
N PHE A 430 25.67 -27.51 8.09
CA PHE A 430 24.91 -27.49 9.34
C PHE A 430 23.62 -28.31 9.25
N PHE A 431 23.08 -28.47 8.05
CA PHE A 431 21.89 -29.27 7.79
C PHE A 431 22.13 -30.28 6.65
N PRO A 432 22.82 -31.40 6.90
CA PRO A 432 23.26 -32.34 5.86
C PRO A 432 22.15 -32.93 4.99
N GLN A 433 20.90 -32.89 5.47
CA GLN A 433 19.71 -33.30 4.72
C GLN A 433 19.36 -32.35 3.57
N HIS A 434 19.76 -31.08 3.66
CA HIS A 434 19.47 -30.04 2.67
C HIS A 434 20.60 -29.88 1.66
N THR A 435 20.25 -29.46 0.44
CA THR A 435 21.27 -29.01 -0.52
C THR A 435 21.91 -27.71 -0.03
N LEU A 436 23.06 -27.35 -0.62
CA LEU A 436 23.72 -26.10 -0.26
C LEU A 436 22.84 -24.86 -0.55
N LEU A 437 22.04 -24.89 -1.63
CA LEU A 437 21.11 -23.81 -1.98
C LEU A 437 19.94 -23.75 -1.01
N GLU A 438 19.30 -24.89 -0.71
CA GLU A 438 18.24 -24.97 0.32
C GLU A 438 18.74 -24.45 1.67
N GLY A 439 19.99 -24.77 2.05
CA GLY A 439 20.59 -24.23 3.25
C GLY A 439 20.77 -22.71 3.22
N ILE A 440 21.09 -22.13 2.06
CA ILE A 440 21.18 -20.67 1.88
C ILE A 440 19.80 -20.04 2.04
N ASP A 441 18.78 -20.61 1.39
CA ASP A 441 17.39 -20.15 1.47
C ASP A 441 16.91 -20.15 2.93
N MET A 442 17.14 -21.25 3.67
CA MET A 442 16.80 -21.32 5.10
C MET A 442 17.53 -20.28 5.97
N ARG A 443 18.73 -19.84 5.59
CA ARG A 443 19.46 -18.80 6.33
C ARG A 443 18.93 -17.42 6.03
N GLU A 444 18.47 -17.16 4.81
CA GLU A 444 17.76 -15.93 4.46
C GLU A 444 16.46 -15.85 5.25
N GLU A 445 15.64 -16.90 5.22
CA GLU A 445 14.36 -16.92 5.95
C GLU A 445 14.57 -16.71 7.45
N LYS A 446 15.65 -17.28 7.99
CA LYS A 446 16.03 -17.06 9.39
C LYS A 446 16.44 -15.62 9.67
N ILE A 447 17.17 -14.97 8.76
CA ILE A 447 17.58 -13.57 8.92
C ILE A 447 16.35 -12.67 8.89
N ASP A 448 15.42 -12.89 7.96
CA ASP A 448 14.15 -12.15 7.85
C ASP A 448 13.31 -12.30 9.12
N PHE A 449 13.17 -13.54 9.62
CA PHE A 449 12.47 -13.81 10.88
C PHE A 449 13.11 -13.07 12.06
N LEU A 450 14.44 -13.09 12.16
CA LEU A 450 15.15 -12.43 13.25
C LEU A 450 15.06 -10.91 13.16
N ASP A 451 15.12 -10.33 11.95
CA ASP A 451 14.94 -8.89 11.74
C ASP A 451 13.57 -8.42 12.23
N GLU A 452 12.51 -9.13 11.85
CA GLU A 452 11.14 -8.83 12.31
C GLU A 452 11.05 -8.90 13.84
N LYS A 453 11.54 -9.99 14.46
CA LYS A 453 11.44 -10.18 15.92
C LYS A 453 12.26 -9.17 16.70
N VAL A 454 13.47 -8.84 16.23
CA VAL A 454 14.32 -7.81 16.83
C VAL A 454 13.65 -6.44 16.69
N GLY A 455 13.10 -6.10 15.53
CA GLY A 455 12.37 -4.86 15.30
C GLY A 455 11.14 -4.71 16.21
N GLU A 456 10.30 -5.74 16.30
CA GLU A 456 9.14 -5.77 17.20
C GLU A 456 9.55 -5.55 18.66
N TYR A 457 10.60 -6.23 19.09
CA TYR A 457 11.11 -6.16 20.45
C TYR A 457 11.67 -4.77 20.78
N LEU A 458 12.47 -4.20 19.89
CA LEU A 458 13.02 -2.83 20.00
C LEU A 458 11.93 -1.75 20.04
N VAL A 459 10.88 -1.89 19.23
CA VAL A 459 9.72 -0.97 19.27
C VAL A 459 8.97 -1.06 20.59
N LYS A 460 8.83 -2.25 21.18
CA LYS A 460 8.22 -2.42 22.51
C LYS A 460 9.04 -1.71 23.60
N ILE A 461 10.36 -1.74 23.52
CA ILE A 461 11.26 -1.03 24.45
C ILE A 461 11.01 0.49 24.40
N ILE A 462 10.92 1.09 23.21
CA ILE A 462 10.67 2.54 23.06
C ILE A 462 9.38 2.97 23.78
N ARG A 463 8.34 2.12 23.76
CA ARG A 463 7.04 2.42 24.34
C ARG A 463 7.03 2.52 25.87
N GLN A 464 8.04 1.98 26.57
CA GLN A 464 8.11 1.98 28.04
C GLN A 464 8.74 3.24 28.65
N GLY A 465 9.13 4.22 27.83
CA GLY A 465 9.77 5.45 28.30
C GLY A 465 11.27 5.25 28.53
N VAL A 466 12.03 5.37 27.44
CA VAL A 466 13.49 5.27 27.40
C VAL A 466 14.15 6.65 27.43
N SER A 467 15.43 6.72 27.82
CA SER A 467 16.21 7.96 27.71
C SER A 467 16.47 8.33 26.24
N GLU A 468 16.91 9.57 25.98
CA GLU A 468 17.28 10.01 24.63
C GLU A 468 18.46 9.21 24.05
N ASP A 469 19.43 8.87 24.91
CA ASP A 469 20.57 8.01 24.56
C ASP A 469 20.13 6.59 24.20
N GLN A 470 19.24 5.98 25.00
CA GLN A 470 18.68 4.66 24.73
C GLN A 470 17.81 4.66 23.47
N THR A 471 17.07 5.74 23.23
CA THR A 471 16.28 5.91 22.00
C THR A 471 17.20 5.90 20.77
N THR A 472 18.32 6.61 20.84
CA THR A 472 19.32 6.65 19.77
C THR A 472 19.95 5.28 19.52
N GLU A 473 20.28 4.55 20.60
CA GLU A 473 20.80 3.19 20.54
C GLU A 473 19.80 2.21 19.92
N VAL A 474 18.54 2.23 20.36
CA VAL A 474 17.47 1.40 19.78
C VAL A 474 17.29 1.67 18.29
N TYR A 475 17.25 2.94 17.86
CA TYR A 475 17.18 3.25 16.43
C TYR A 475 18.44 2.79 15.67
N GLY A 476 19.60 2.83 16.31
CA GLY A 476 20.83 2.26 15.77
C GLY A 476 20.70 0.76 15.54
N MET A 477 20.17 0.02 16.53
CA MET A 477 19.97 -1.42 16.43
C MET A 477 18.97 -1.83 15.35
N ILE A 478 17.84 -1.11 15.22
CA ILE A 478 16.89 -1.35 14.11
C ILE A 478 17.58 -1.15 12.76
N SER A 479 18.36 -0.06 12.61
CA SER A 479 19.09 0.20 11.36
C SER A 479 20.11 -0.89 11.06
N ILE A 480 20.81 -1.41 12.08
CA ILE A 480 21.78 -2.49 11.93
C ILE A 480 21.11 -3.80 11.52
N ALA A 481 19.97 -4.16 12.13
CA ALA A 481 19.21 -5.36 11.79
C ALA A 481 18.76 -5.32 10.32
N ASN A 482 18.16 -4.20 9.89
CA ASN A 482 17.77 -3.97 8.50
C ASN A 482 18.97 -4.05 7.53
N ASP A 483 20.12 -3.45 7.88
CA ASP A 483 21.31 -3.51 7.02
C ASP A 483 21.84 -4.96 6.90
N ILE A 484 21.71 -5.79 7.95
CA ILE A 484 22.05 -7.22 7.90
C ILE A 484 21.08 -8.01 7.03
N GLU A 485 19.77 -7.75 7.15
CA GLU A 485 18.74 -8.30 6.27
C GLU A 485 19.04 -7.94 4.81
N SER A 486 19.36 -6.69 4.53
CA SER A 486 19.66 -6.22 3.17
C SER A 486 20.91 -6.89 2.56
N ILE A 487 21.90 -7.28 3.39
CA ILE A 487 23.01 -8.12 2.92
C ILE A 487 22.53 -9.54 2.61
N GLY A 488 21.67 -10.10 3.46
CA GLY A 488 21.06 -11.41 3.24
C GLY A 488 20.30 -11.46 1.91
N ASP A 489 19.47 -10.45 1.69
CA ASP A 489 18.66 -10.22 0.50
C ASP A 489 19.55 -10.06 -0.76
N LEU A 490 20.68 -9.36 -0.64
CA LEU A 490 21.67 -9.23 -1.72
C LEU A 490 22.30 -10.58 -2.10
N ILE A 491 22.60 -11.43 -1.13
CA ILE A 491 23.14 -12.77 -1.40
C ILE A 491 22.06 -13.65 -2.07
N HIS A 492 20.86 -13.69 -1.50
CA HIS A 492 19.79 -14.55 -1.99
C HIS A 492 19.27 -14.08 -3.36
N ARG A 493 18.91 -12.80 -3.51
CA ARG A 493 18.28 -12.28 -4.74
C ARG A 493 19.27 -11.96 -5.87
N ASN A 494 20.54 -11.74 -5.57
CA ASN A 494 21.53 -11.37 -6.60
C ASN A 494 22.64 -12.41 -6.78
N MET A 495 23.20 -13.01 -5.72
CA MET A 495 24.25 -14.04 -5.90
C MET A 495 23.69 -15.40 -6.30
N VAL A 496 22.55 -15.85 -5.77
CA VAL A 496 21.99 -17.17 -6.13
C VAL A 496 21.66 -17.27 -7.63
N PRO A 497 21.00 -16.29 -8.29
CA PRO A 497 20.76 -16.35 -9.73
C PRO A 497 22.04 -16.38 -10.58
N LEU A 498 23.14 -15.78 -10.09
CA LEU A 498 24.43 -15.83 -10.77
C LEU A 498 25.03 -17.24 -10.83
N ILE A 499 24.67 -18.13 -9.91
CA ILE A 499 25.08 -19.54 -9.95
C ILE A 499 24.50 -20.22 -11.19
N ALA A 500 23.21 -20.01 -11.47
CA ALA A 500 22.56 -20.56 -12.66
C ALA A 500 23.21 -20.01 -13.94
N LYS A 501 23.44 -18.69 -14.00
CA LYS A 501 24.14 -18.02 -15.11
C LYS A 501 25.54 -18.59 -15.33
N LYS A 502 26.31 -18.82 -14.26
CA LYS A 502 27.64 -19.45 -14.33
C LYS A 502 27.57 -20.86 -14.91
N LYS A 503 26.59 -21.65 -14.49
CA LYS A 503 26.40 -23.04 -14.93
C LYS A 503 26.10 -23.15 -16.43
N GLU A 504 25.40 -22.17 -17.00
CA GLU A 504 25.07 -22.13 -18.44
C GLU A 504 26.29 -21.88 -19.35
N LEU A 505 27.34 -21.22 -18.86
CA LEU A 505 28.47 -20.79 -19.70
C LEU A 505 29.39 -21.93 -20.19
N ASP A 506 29.26 -23.13 -19.62
CA ASP A 506 30.10 -24.32 -19.89
C ASP A 506 31.61 -24.05 -19.94
N ILE A 507 32.06 -23.05 -19.18
CA ILE A 507 33.44 -22.67 -19.00
C ILE A 507 33.64 -22.16 -17.57
N ASP A 508 34.85 -22.38 -17.04
CA ASP A 508 35.19 -21.93 -15.71
C ASP A 508 35.86 -20.55 -15.70
N PHE A 509 35.91 -19.94 -14.51
CA PHE A 509 36.77 -18.77 -14.30
C PHE A 509 38.23 -19.16 -14.55
N SER A 510 39.06 -18.21 -14.99
CA SER A 510 40.51 -18.44 -15.04
C SER A 510 41.06 -18.71 -13.63
N ASN A 511 42.16 -19.47 -13.53
CA ASN A 511 42.76 -19.82 -12.24
C ASN A 511 43.09 -18.58 -11.40
N GLU A 512 43.65 -17.55 -12.02
CA GLU A 512 43.92 -16.28 -11.37
C GLU A 512 42.63 -15.58 -10.92
N GLY A 513 41.59 -15.61 -11.74
CA GLY A 513 40.29 -15.04 -11.40
C GLY A 513 39.61 -15.75 -10.23
N LYS A 514 39.74 -17.08 -10.13
CA LYS A 514 39.25 -17.85 -8.97
C LYS A 514 39.99 -17.48 -7.70
N GLU A 515 41.32 -17.43 -7.76
CA GLU A 515 42.17 -17.07 -6.63
C GLU A 515 41.82 -15.66 -6.11
N GLU A 516 41.69 -14.69 -7.01
CA GLU A 516 41.30 -13.31 -6.68
C GLU A 516 39.91 -13.24 -6.01
N LEU A 517 38.90 -13.91 -6.60
CA LEU A 517 37.55 -13.98 -6.03
C LEU A 517 37.55 -14.64 -4.65
N MET A 518 38.31 -15.72 -4.46
CA MET A 518 38.42 -16.44 -3.19
C MET A 518 39.09 -15.58 -2.11
N ILE A 519 40.20 -14.93 -2.44
CA ILE A 519 40.90 -14.04 -1.50
C ILE A 519 39.98 -12.90 -1.09
N TYR A 520 39.28 -12.28 -2.04
CA TYR A 520 38.37 -11.17 -1.74
C TYR A 520 37.18 -11.65 -0.90
N HIS A 521 36.56 -12.77 -1.26
CA HIS A 521 35.49 -13.43 -0.49
C HIS A 521 35.89 -13.70 0.96
N GLN A 522 37.11 -14.21 1.19
CA GLN A 522 37.64 -14.42 2.54
C GLN A 522 37.76 -13.11 3.34
N LYS A 523 38.07 -11.97 2.69
CA LYS A 523 38.05 -10.66 3.35
C LYS A 523 36.63 -10.24 3.73
N VAL A 524 35.67 -10.43 2.84
CA VAL A 524 34.24 -10.17 3.11
C VAL A 524 33.76 -10.98 4.30
N CYS A 525 34.01 -12.29 4.30
CA CYS A 525 33.63 -13.18 5.42
C CYS A 525 34.24 -12.71 6.74
N ARG A 526 35.54 -12.36 6.73
CA ARG A 526 36.24 -11.88 7.93
C ARG A 526 35.67 -10.57 8.46
N GLN A 527 35.20 -9.69 7.58
CA GLN A 527 34.58 -8.43 8.00
C GLN A 527 33.24 -8.67 8.71
N ILE A 528 32.43 -9.62 8.22
CA ILE A 528 31.19 -10.04 8.90
C ILE A 528 31.48 -10.76 10.24
N ASP A 529 32.52 -11.58 10.30
CA ASP A 529 32.92 -12.22 11.57
C ASP A 529 33.39 -11.16 12.60
N HIS A 530 34.09 -10.11 12.18
CA HIS A 530 34.45 -9.00 13.08
C HIS A 530 33.22 -8.20 13.54
N LEU A 531 32.20 -8.00 12.69
CA LEU A 531 30.93 -7.38 13.09
C LEU A 531 30.23 -8.20 14.18
N ARG A 532 30.12 -9.52 13.98
CA ARG A 532 29.55 -10.44 14.96
C ARG A 532 30.24 -10.29 16.32
N GLU A 533 31.57 -10.27 16.33
CA GLU A 533 32.38 -10.10 17.55
C GLU A 533 32.17 -8.72 18.19
N ALA A 534 32.14 -7.64 17.40
CA ALA A 534 31.86 -6.30 17.89
C ALA A 534 30.50 -6.23 18.63
N PHE A 535 29.47 -6.88 18.08
CA PHE A 535 28.16 -6.95 18.73
C PHE A 535 28.17 -7.82 19.99
N ALA A 536 28.78 -9.00 19.94
CA ALA A 536 28.82 -9.93 21.06
C ALA A 536 29.54 -9.32 22.28
N GLU A 537 30.68 -8.66 22.05
CA GLU A 537 31.57 -8.17 23.10
C GLU A 537 31.36 -6.69 23.46
N ARG A 538 30.45 -5.99 22.74
CA ARG A 538 30.30 -4.52 22.80
C ARG A 538 31.59 -3.78 22.42
N ASP A 539 32.38 -4.34 21.51
CA ASP A 539 33.70 -3.82 21.17
C ASP A 539 33.63 -2.73 20.08
N LEU A 540 33.64 -1.47 20.52
CA LEU A 540 33.65 -0.30 19.65
C LEU A 540 34.97 -0.11 18.87
N GLU A 541 36.09 -0.65 19.37
CA GLU A 541 37.36 -0.58 18.67
C GLU A 541 37.41 -1.56 17.49
N LYS A 542 36.80 -2.75 17.61
CA LYS A 542 36.55 -3.64 16.46
C LYS A 542 35.72 -2.93 15.39
N ALA A 543 34.64 -2.23 15.77
CA ALA A 543 33.82 -1.47 14.83
C ALA A 543 34.63 -0.38 14.11
N ARG A 544 35.46 0.38 14.84
CA ARG A 544 36.36 1.38 14.26
C ARG A 544 37.36 0.75 13.28
N ASN A 545 37.91 -0.42 13.62
CA ASN A 545 38.84 -1.14 12.76
C ASN A 545 38.18 -1.62 11.46
N ILE A 546 36.92 -2.07 11.52
CA ILE A 546 36.14 -2.44 10.33
C ILE A 546 36.02 -1.26 9.37
N MET A 547 35.65 -0.08 9.88
CA MET A 547 35.56 1.17 9.09
C MET A 547 36.91 1.55 8.48
N ALA A 548 38.00 1.40 9.23
CA ALA A 548 39.34 1.73 8.74
C ALA A 548 39.84 0.77 7.63
N GLN A 549 39.37 -0.48 7.60
CA GLN A 549 39.74 -1.45 6.56
C GLN A 549 38.95 -1.27 5.25
N GLU A 550 37.82 -0.55 5.26
CA GLU A 550 36.95 -0.38 4.09
C GLU A 550 37.74 0.05 2.84
N ARG A 551 38.49 1.14 2.95
CA ARG A 551 39.28 1.68 1.83
C ARG A 551 40.26 0.63 1.28
N LYS A 552 40.93 -0.11 2.16
CA LYS A 552 41.89 -1.16 1.76
C LYS A 552 41.20 -2.27 0.96
N TYR A 553 39.98 -2.64 1.32
CA TYR A 553 39.23 -3.67 0.59
C TYR A 553 38.69 -3.12 -0.74
N LEU A 554 38.23 -1.88 -0.78
CA LEU A 554 37.85 -1.21 -2.04
C LEU A 554 39.02 -1.06 -3.01
N ASP A 555 40.23 -0.75 -2.50
CA ASP A 555 41.44 -0.67 -3.32
C ASP A 555 41.85 -2.03 -3.88
N LEU A 556 41.71 -3.10 -3.07
CA LEU A 556 41.99 -4.47 -3.50
C LEU A 556 41.02 -4.94 -4.59
N GLU A 557 39.73 -4.63 -4.43
CA GLU A 557 38.68 -4.90 -5.40
C GLU A 557 38.99 -4.23 -6.75
N ALA A 558 39.34 -2.94 -6.73
CA ALA A 558 39.72 -2.18 -7.91
C ALA A 558 40.95 -2.79 -8.61
N GLN A 559 41.95 -3.26 -7.85
CA GLN A 559 43.12 -3.95 -8.41
C GLN A 559 42.73 -5.26 -9.12
N TYR A 560 41.85 -6.07 -8.52
CA TYR A 560 41.38 -7.32 -9.15
C TYR A 560 40.53 -7.06 -10.40
N ARG A 561 39.72 -5.99 -10.43
CA ARG A 561 39.04 -5.55 -11.66
C ARG A 561 40.02 -5.25 -12.79
N VAL A 562 41.09 -4.49 -12.51
CA VAL A 562 42.09 -4.16 -13.52
C VAL A 562 42.76 -5.43 -14.05
N LYS A 563 43.19 -6.34 -13.17
CA LYS A 563 43.78 -7.63 -13.57
C LYS A 563 42.82 -8.46 -14.42
N HIS A 564 41.53 -8.49 -14.09
CA HIS A 564 40.51 -9.16 -14.89
C HIS A 564 40.38 -8.56 -16.30
N LEU A 565 40.35 -7.23 -16.41
CA LEU A 565 40.30 -6.54 -17.71
C LEU A 565 41.57 -6.76 -18.53
N GLU A 566 42.74 -6.86 -17.90
CA GLU A 566 43.98 -7.22 -18.59
C GLU A 566 43.92 -8.63 -19.17
N ARG A 567 43.35 -9.61 -18.46
CA ARG A 567 43.13 -10.97 -18.99
C ARG A 567 42.21 -10.97 -20.21
N ILE A 568 41.16 -10.15 -20.20
CA ILE A 568 40.28 -9.94 -21.36
C ILE A 568 41.04 -9.33 -22.53
N ARG A 569 41.83 -8.28 -22.28
CA ARG A 569 42.67 -7.63 -23.30
C ARG A 569 43.67 -8.60 -23.93
N HIS A 570 44.18 -9.56 -23.16
CA HIS A 570 45.06 -10.62 -23.63
C HIS A 570 44.32 -11.83 -24.23
N ASN A 571 43.03 -11.70 -24.56
CA ASN A 571 42.20 -12.73 -25.20
C ASN A 571 42.12 -14.06 -24.42
N ARG A 572 42.19 -14.02 -23.09
CA ARG A 572 41.92 -15.20 -22.25
C ARG A 572 40.45 -15.60 -22.41
N LYS A 573 40.21 -16.77 -23.00
CA LYS A 573 38.87 -17.26 -23.38
C LYS A 573 37.96 -17.41 -22.18
N GLU A 574 38.49 -17.94 -21.07
CA GLU A 574 37.83 -18.10 -19.78
C GLU A 574 37.31 -16.75 -19.29
N SER A 575 38.21 -15.77 -19.13
CA SER A 575 37.89 -14.44 -18.62
C SER A 575 36.89 -13.68 -19.50
N ILE A 576 36.98 -13.80 -20.82
CA ILE A 576 36.00 -13.17 -21.74
C ILE A 576 34.61 -13.77 -21.53
N LYS A 577 34.50 -15.09 -21.50
CA LYS A 577 33.19 -15.76 -21.41
C LYS A 577 32.55 -15.61 -20.03
N THR A 578 33.34 -15.58 -18.96
CA THR A 578 32.83 -15.44 -17.58
C THR A 578 32.81 -13.99 -17.10
N HIS A 579 33.10 -13.01 -17.97
CA HIS A 579 33.30 -11.61 -17.58
C HIS A 579 32.13 -11.07 -16.75
N GLU A 580 30.93 -11.22 -17.27
CA GLU A 580 29.71 -10.69 -16.66
C GLU A 580 29.51 -11.24 -15.25
N VAL A 581 29.52 -12.58 -15.08
CA VAL A 581 29.38 -13.23 -13.77
C VAL A 581 30.52 -12.83 -12.81
N HIS A 582 31.77 -12.76 -13.29
CA HIS A 582 32.92 -12.41 -12.47
C HIS A 582 32.80 -10.97 -11.92
N MET A 583 32.44 -10.02 -12.77
CA MET A 583 32.31 -8.62 -12.39
C MET A 583 31.11 -8.39 -11.48
N GLU A 584 29.96 -8.99 -11.79
CA GLU A 584 28.76 -8.92 -10.94
C GLU A 584 29.04 -9.50 -9.54
N LEU A 585 29.70 -10.66 -9.45
CA LEU A 585 30.05 -11.27 -8.16
C LEU A 585 31.00 -10.36 -7.35
N MET A 586 31.96 -9.70 -8.01
CA MET A 586 32.85 -8.73 -7.39
C MET A 586 32.10 -7.48 -6.89
N ASP A 587 31.17 -6.95 -7.68
CA ASP A 587 30.32 -5.82 -7.28
C ASP A 587 29.43 -6.15 -6.08
N LEU A 588 28.87 -7.36 -6.04
CA LEU A 588 28.05 -7.81 -4.91
C LEU A 588 28.90 -7.96 -3.64
N MET A 589 30.08 -8.57 -3.72
CA MET A 589 31.00 -8.64 -2.59
C MET A 589 31.44 -7.25 -2.10
N LYS A 590 31.70 -6.31 -3.00
CA LYS A 590 31.99 -4.91 -2.67
C LYS A 590 30.85 -4.24 -1.93
N GLN A 591 29.61 -4.42 -2.38
CA GLN A 591 28.44 -3.87 -1.70
C GLN A 591 28.34 -4.38 -0.26
N ILE A 592 28.64 -5.67 -0.03
CA ILE A 592 28.67 -6.25 1.32
C ILE A 592 29.74 -5.58 2.21
N ILE A 593 30.92 -5.27 1.67
CA ILE A 593 31.97 -4.52 2.40
C ILE A 593 31.44 -3.14 2.83
N VAL A 594 30.77 -2.42 1.93
CA VAL A 594 30.21 -1.08 2.20
C VAL A 594 29.11 -1.18 3.27
N TYR A 595 28.16 -2.11 3.13
CA TYR A 595 27.13 -2.33 4.15
C TYR A 595 27.76 -2.66 5.51
N SER A 596 28.75 -3.55 5.55
CA SER A 596 29.40 -3.92 6.81
C SER A 596 30.11 -2.73 7.49
N SER A 597 30.64 -1.80 6.70
CA SER A 597 31.29 -0.58 7.19
C SER A 597 30.26 0.44 7.68
N ASN A 598 29.12 0.57 7.01
CA ASN A 598 27.98 1.38 7.46
C ASN A 598 27.39 0.85 8.76
N ILE A 599 27.22 -0.47 8.87
CA ILE A 599 26.78 -1.15 10.09
C ILE A 599 27.74 -0.83 11.24
N ALA A 600 29.05 -0.97 11.03
CA ALA A 600 30.06 -0.67 12.03
C ALA A 600 30.04 0.81 12.45
N ASN A 601 29.85 1.73 11.50
CA ASN A 601 29.71 3.16 11.78
C ASN A 601 28.45 3.48 12.60
N THR A 602 27.31 2.87 12.25
CA THR A 602 26.06 3.01 13.01
C THR A 602 26.23 2.50 14.43
N PHE A 603 26.86 1.34 14.60
CA PHE A 603 27.15 0.78 15.92
C PHE A 603 28.07 1.71 16.74
N PHE A 604 29.14 2.21 16.12
CA PHE A 604 30.08 3.12 16.78
C PHE A 604 29.45 4.45 17.22
N LEU A 605 28.61 5.05 16.37
CA LEU A 605 28.01 6.36 16.63
C LEU A 605 26.82 6.28 17.59
N LYS A 606 25.98 5.26 17.47
CA LYS A 606 24.67 5.21 18.14
C LYS A 606 24.62 4.29 19.36
N CYS A 607 25.54 3.33 19.51
CA CYS A 607 25.55 2.38 20.64
C CYS A 607 26.66 2.68 21.66
N ARG A 608 27.04 3.96 21.78
CA ARG A 608 28.19 4.43 22.60
C ARG A 608 27.84 4.67 24.07
N SER A 609 26.56 4.82 24.39
CA SER A 609 26.06 5.21 25.71
C SER A 609 25.94 4.01 26.66
N GLY A 610 26.92 3.85 27.54
CA GLY A 610 26.92 2.96 28.70
C GLY A 610 27.69 3.62 29.82
#